data_AF-A0A3N4R9B1-F1
#
_entry.id   AF-A0A3N4R9B1-F1
#
_cell.length_a   1.000
_cell.length_b   1.000
_cell.length_c   1.000
_cell.angle_alpha   90.00
_cell.angle_beta   90.00
_cell.angle_gamma   90.00
#
_symmetry.space_group_name_H-M   'P 1'
#
loop_
_entity.id
_entity.type
_entity.pdbx_description
1 polymer ?
#
loop_
_entity_poly.entity_id
_entity_poly.type
_entity_poly.pdbx_seq_one_letter_code
_entity_poly.pdbx_strand_id
1 'polypeptide(L)'
;MFQSVTWPLISLALLSVDLEAVARRLRLTLETSWDRHGSVRAAFFVLEGMDFVVTHHEGDAPGTHVWTRKGGSVDPAARVGSLLAALGVGPDAVSYSTWGAGTDLSHLPAAWWRGRGKPAWSHQDTWDNFKKRPGMFVGRVTFGAVVGFLTGYDTASDKALLDGFGEWLAARLGYGSNLVYWALAEKLIFPDGRPEEPWSPETEQHAVAGLIGLIDEFFDHLADDPKDRPGTA
;
A
#
# COMPACT_ATOMS: atom_id res chain seq x y z
N MET A 1 -14.12 1.60 -3.41
CA MET A 1 -13.57 2.10 -4.70
C MET A 1 -14.21 3.45 -5.02
N PHE A 2 -13.47 4.57 -4.97
CA PHE A 2 -13.96 5.84 -5.50
C PHE A 2 -14.14 5.68 -7.01
N GLN A 3 -15.38 5.58 -7.47
CA GLN A 3 -15.67 5.61 -8.89
C GLN A 3 -15.46 7.03 -9.41
N SER A 4 -14.21 7.37 -9.69
CA SER A 4 -13.91 8.26 -10.82
C SER A 4 -14.24 7.47 -12.08
N VAL A 5 -15.54 7.33 -12.36
CA VAL A 5 -16.07 6.81 -13.61
C VAL A 5 -15.57 7.74 -14.71
N THR A 6 -14.40 7.41 -15.25
CA THR A 6 -14.13 7.16 -16.68
C THR A 6 -12.65 7.36 -17.05
N TRP A 7 -11.79 8.07 -16.28
CA TRP A 7 -10.49 8.57 -16.79
C TRP A 7 -9.29 8.19 -15.88
N PRO A 8 -8.09 7.93 -16.45
CA PRO A 8 -6.90 7.59 -15.66
C PRO A 8 -6.36 8.78 -14.87
N LEU A 9 -6.18 8.61 -13.56
CA LEU A 9 -5.53 9.57 -12.66
C LEU A 9 -4.01 9.29 -12.57
N ILE A 10 -3.20 10.32 -12.35
CA ILE A 10 -1.77 10.19 -12.01
C ILE A 10 -1.53 10.84 -10.65
N SER A 11 -0.77 10.14 -9.79
CA SER A 11 -0.23 10.69 -8.53
C SER A 11 0.80 11.76 -8.85
N LEU A 12 0.55 13.01 -8.44
CA LEU A 12 1.46 14.11 -8.74
C LEU A 12 2.42 14.42 -7.59
N ALA A 13 1.95 14.31 -6.36
CA ALA A 13 2.65 14.80 -5.18
C ALA A 13 2.05 14.22 -3.89
N LEU A 14 2.92 13.96 -2.91
CA LEU A 14 2.51 13.83 -1.51
C LEU A 14 2.57 15.22 -0.88
N LEU A 15 1.45 15.73 -0.40
CA LEU A 15 1.44 16.93 0.40
C LEU A 15 1.78 16.58 1.85
N SER A 16 2.80 17.24 2.39
CA SER A 16 3.12 17.25 3.83
C SER A 16 2.12 18.09 4.64
N VAL A 17 0.95 18.41 4.07
CA VAL A 17 -0.13 19.13 4.75
C VAL A 17 -1.31 18.22 5.04
N ASP A 18 -1.92 18.46 6.19
CA ASP A 18 -3.10 17.75 6.68
C ASP A 18 -4.32 17.96 5.74
N LEU A 19 -5.05 16.88 5.42
CA LEU A 19 -6.20 16.93 4.52
C LEU A 19 -7.33 17.79 5.07
N GLU A 20 -7.52 17.86 6.40
CA GLU A 20 -8.55 18.72 6.99
C GLU A 20 -8.17 20.20 6.87
N ALA A 21 -6.88 20.53 6.98
CA ALA A 21 -6.38 21.86 6.71
C ALA A 21 -6.64 22.26 5.23
N VAL A 22 -6.37 21.34 4.29
CA VAL A 22 -6.68 21.53 2.86
C VAL A 22 -8.19 21.75 2.65
N ALA A 23 -9.02 20.86 3.20
CA ALA A 23 -10.47 20.92 3.05
C ALA A 23 -11.06 22.20 3.66
N ARG A 24 -10.59 22.61 4.83
CA ARG A 24 -11.01 23.87 5.48
C ARG A 24 -10.61 25.09 4.66
N ARG A 25 -9.39 25.09 4.11
CA ARG A 25 -8.85 26.21 3.35
C ARG A 25 -9.59 26.40 2.03
N LEU A 26 -9.86 25.30 1.34
CA LEU A 26 -10.53 25.26 0.04
C LEU A 26 -12.07 25.10 0.16
N ARG A 27 -12.60 25.04 1.40
CA ARG A 27 -14.03 24.84 1.70
C ARG A 27 -14.63 23.60 1.03
N LEU A 28 -13.88 22.49 1.07
CA LEU A 28 -14.25 21.23 0.45
C LEU A 28 -15.07 20.36 1.39
N THR A 29 -15.93 19.54 0.80
CA THR A 29 -16.58 18.43 1.51
C THR A 29 -15.66 17.22 1.44
N LEU A 30 -15.38 16.61 2.59
CA LEU A 30 -14.62 15.38 2.66
C LEU A 30 -15.58 14.20 2.52
N GLU A 31 -15.31 13.36 1.54
CA GLU A 31 -15.96 12.07 1.40
C GLU A 31 -15.12 11.02 2.08
N THR A 32 -15.76 10.16 2.87
CA THR A 32 -15.10 9.02 3.50
C THR A 32 -15.50 7.77 2.74
N SER A 33 -14.51 7.04 2.25
CA SER A 33 -14.66 5.74 1.62
C SER A 33 -13.69 4.77 2.27
N TRP A 34 -13.87 3.50 1.97
CA TRP A 34 -12.88 2.46 2.19
C TRP A 34 -12.24 2.06 0.86
N ASP A 35 -10.94 1.76 0.90
CA ASP A 35 -10.22 1.08 -0.17
C ASP A 35 -9.47 -0.15 0.38
N ARG A 36 -8.73 -0.86 -0.48
CA ARG A 36 -7.95 -2.06 -0.08
C ARG A 36 -6.81 -1.75 0.91
N HIS A 37 -6.58 -0.49 1.25
CA HIS A 37 -5.54 0.00 2.15
C HIS A 37 -6.11 0.68 3.41
N GLY A 38 -7.42 0.61 3.64
CA GLY A 38 -8.09 1.12 4.84
C GLY A 38 -9.06 2.27 4.57
N SER A 39 -9.30 3.10 5.59
CA SER A 39 -10.07 4.34 5.47
C SER A 39 -9.35 5.32 4.55
N VAL A 40 -10.07 5.75 3.51
CA VAL A 40 -9.62 6.81 2.61
C VAL A 40 -10.59 7.96 2.68
N ARG A 41 -10.05 9.12 3.04
CA ARG A 41 -10.78 10.38 2.98
C ARG A 41 -10.37 11.08 1.71
N ALA A 42 -11.32 11.49 0.88
CA ALA A 42 -11.04 12.16 -0.38
C ALA A 42 -11.84 13.46 -0.54
N ALA A 43 -11.27 14.39 -1.29
CA ALA A 43 -11.99 15.54 -1.81
C ALA A 43 -11.74 15.65 -3.31
N PHE A 44 -12.82 15.81 -4.06
CA PHE A 44 -12.80 16.09 -5.50
C PHE A 44 -13.17 17.55 -5.71
N PHE A 45 -12.39 18.26 -6.51
CA PHE A 45 -12.69 19.66 -6.81
C PHE A 45 -12.00 20.13 -8.09
N VAL A 46 -12.51 21.25 -8.60
CA VAL A 46 -11.93 21.97 -9.73
C VAL A 46 -11.32 23.26 -9.21
N LEU A 47 -10.05 23.51 -9.55
CA LEU A 47 -9.36 24.75 -9.25
C LEU A 47 -8.84 25.33 -10.57
N GLU A 48 -9.26 26.55 -10.90
CA GLU A 48 -8.87 27.24 -12.15
C GLU A 48 -9.10 26.38 -13.42
N GLY A 49 -10.18 25.60 -13.45
CA GLY A 49 -10.51 24.71 -14.57
C GLY A 49 -9.72 23.40 -14.60
N MET A 50 -8.91 23.10 -13.59
CA MET A 50 -8.15 21.86 -13.45
C MET A 50 -8.77 20.95 -12.40
N ASP A 51 -8.94 19.67 -12.75
CA ASP A 51 -9.48 18.64 -11.85
C ASP A 51 -8.41 18.15 -10.87
N PHE A 52 -8.76 18.14 -9.59
CA PHE A 52 -7.95 17.60 -8.50
C PHE A 52 -8.73 16.57 -7.70
N VAL A 53 -8.00 15.54 -7.28
CA VAL A 53 -8.41 14.67 -6.17
C VAL A 53 -7.34 14.79 -5.11
N VAL A 54 -7.74 15.03 -3.86
CA VAL A 54 -6.83 14.94 -2.73
C VAL A 54 -7.32 13.81 -1.84
N THR A 55 -6.47 12.82 -1.58
CA THR A 55 -6.81 11.67 -0.75
C THR A 55 -5.91 11.64 0.48
N HIS A 56 -6.43 11.23 1.63
CA HIS A 56 -5.64 10.88 2.79
C HIS A 56 -5.82 9.40 3.03
N HIS A 57 -4.69 8.68 3.03
CA HIS A 57 -4.63 7.26 3.32
C HIS A 57 -4.16 7.09 4.75
N GLU A 58 -4.91 6.34 5.56
CA GLU A 58 -4.54 6.01 6.94
C GLU A 58 -3.70 4.72 7.02
N GLY A 59 -3.73 3.87 5.98
CA GLY A 59 -2.91 2.66 5.86
C GLY A 59 -1.63 2.87 5.03
N ASP A 60 -1.38 1.98 4.08
CA ASP A 60 -0.12 1.94 3.34
C ASP A 60 0.19 3.22 2.54
N ALA A 61 1.44 3.68 2.61
CA ALA A 61 1.86 5.03 2.23
C ALA A 61 0.97 6.09 2.91
N PRO A 62 0.98 6.19 4.25
CA PRO A 62 0.10 7.08 4.97
C PRO A 62 0.38 8.54 4.61
N GLY A 63 -0.66 9.33 4.41
CA GLY A 63 -0.55 10.76 4.14
C GLY A 63 -1.44 11.29 3.02
N THR A 64 -1.31 12.60 2.79
CA THR A 64 -2.17 13.36 1.88
C THR A 64 -1.60 13.33 0.47
N HIS A 65 -2.24 12.63 -0.45
CA HIS A 65 -1.85 12.51 -1.86
C HIS A 65 -2.66 13.45 -2.74
N VAL A 66 -2.03 14.00 -3.77
CA VAL A 66 -2.68 14.83 -4.78
C VAL A 66 -2.63 14.11 -6.12
N TRP A 67 -3.81 13.96 -6.71
CA TRP A 67 -4.02 13.36 -8.01
C TRP A 67 -4.58 14.39 -8.98
N THR A 68 -4.17 14.27 -10.24
CA THR A 68 -4.85 14.95 -11.34
C THR A 68 -5.10 13.98 -12.47
N ARG A 69 -5.94 14.41 -13.40
CA ARG A 69 -6.20 13.70 -14.65
C ARG A 69 -4.95 13.58 -15.52
N LYS A 70 -4.67 12.35 -15.99
CA LYS A 70 -3.66 12.07 -17.01
C LYS A 70 -4.03 12.75 -18.33
N GLY A 71 -3.16 13.64 -18.80
CA GLY A 71 -3.38 14.39 -20.03
C GLY A 71 -4.26 15.63 -19.85
N GLY A 72 -3.86 16.71 -20.54
CA GLY A 72 -4.51 18.02 -20.56
C GLY A 72 -3.49 19.08 -21.00
N SER A 73 -3.96 20.28 -21.36
CA SER A 73 -3.11 21.35 -21.91
C SER A 73 -2.15 21.98 -20.90
N VAL A 74 -2.42 21.81 -19.60
CA VAL A 74 -1.62 22.39 -18.52
C VAL A 74 -0.64 21.36 -17.97
N ASP A 75 0.64 21.75 -17.93
CA ASP A 75 1.75 21.00 -17.37
C ASP A 75 1.51 20.61 -15.90
N PRO A 76 1.81 19.37 -15.49
CA PRO A 76 1.64 18.90 -14.11
C PRO A 76 2.22 19.81 -13.03
N ALA A 77 3.40 20.41 -13.24
CA ALA A 77 4.01 21.29 -12.26
C ALA A 77 3.21 22.60 -12.12
N ALA A 78 2.69 23.15 -13.22
CA ALA A 78 1.83 24.32 -13.17
C ALA A 78 0.52 24.06 -12.39
N ARG A 79 -0.04 22.85 -12.49
CA ARG A 79 -1.24 22.45 -11.72
C ARG A 79 -0.94 22.44 -10.21
N VAL A 80 0.16 21.80 -9.81
CA VAL A 80 0.59 21.75 -8.41
C VAL A 80 0.89 23.16 -7.88
N GLY A 81 1.55 24.01 -8.67
CA GLY A 81 1.82 25.40 -8.30
C GLY A 81 0.54 26.19 -8.00
N SER A 82 -0.50 25.99 -8.81
CA SER A 82 -1.81 26.64 -8.61
C SER A 82 -2.50 26.15 -7.34
N LEU A 83 -2.41 24.85 -7.05
CA LEU A 83 -2.91 24.28 -5.79
C LEU A 83 -2.17 24.84 -4.58
N LEU A 84 -0.83 24.87 -4.60
CA LEU A 84 -0.03 25.41 -3.50
C LEU A 84 -0.34 26.90 -3.25
N ALA A 85 -0.51 27.68 -4.33
CA ALA A 85 -0.92 29.07 -4.24
C ALA A 85 -2.30 29.23 -3.59
N ALA A 86 -3.29 28.41 -3.98
CA ALA A 86 -4.61 28.41 -3.37
C ALA A 86 -4.59 28.00 -1.89
N LEU A 87 -3.70 27.08 -1.52
CA LEU A 87 -3.46 26.67 -0.14
C LEU A 87 -2.69 27.72 0.67
N GLY A 88 -1.95 28.61 0.00
CA GLY A 88 -1.07 29.60 0.63
C GLY A 88 0.16 28.98 1.26
N VAL A 89 0.61 27.83 0.74
CA VAL A 89 1.80 27.10 1.22
C VAL A 89 2.89 27.14 0.16
N GLY A 90 4.14 27.12 0.61
CA GLY A 90 5.28 27.08 -0.28
C GLY A 90 5.52 25.69 -0.87
N PRO A 91 6.44 25.57 -1.84
CA PRO A 91 6.81 24.28 -2.44
C PRO A 91 7.47 23.31 -1.46
N ASP A 92 7.90 23.79 -0.29
CA ASP A 92 8.39 22.99 0.83
C ASP A 92 7.31 22.11 1.47
N ALA A 93 6.04 22.39 1.22
CA ALA A 93 4.92 21.53 1.62
C ALA A 93 4.78 20.27 0.74
N VAL A 94 5.58 20.15 -0.34
CA VAL A 94 5.52 18.97 -1.22
C VAL A 94 6.61 17.98 -0.86
N SER A 95 6.20 16.75 -0.58
CA SER A 95 7.03 15.56 -0.53
C SER A 95 6.70 14.69 -1.75
N TYR A 96 7.64 13.89 -2.24
CA TYR A 96 7.38 12.99 -3.38
C TYR A 96 7.64 11.56 -2.94
N SER A 97 6.60 10.72 -3.01
CA SER A 97 6.70 9.27 -2.92
C SER A 97 6.55 8.66 -4.31
N THR A 98 7.18 7.52 -4.55
CA THR A 98 7.03 6.76 -5.81
C THR A 98 5.77 5.87 -5.80
N TRP A 99 4.78 6.21 -4.98
CA TRP A 99 3.56 5.42 -4.84
C TRP A 99 2.62 5.64 -6.03
N GLY A 100 2.26 4.54 -6.71
CA GLY A 100 1.40 4.53 -7.90
C GLY A 100 2.15 4.29 -9.21
N ALA A 101 1.56 3.51 -10.12
CA ALA A 101 2.12 3.25 -11.44
C ALA A 101 2.13 4.53 -12.30
N GLY A 102 3.33 5.05 -12.61
CA GLY A 102 3.55 5.86 -13.81
C GLY A 102 3.76 7.37 -13.65
N THR A 103 4.31 7.86 -12.53
CA THR A 103 4.68 9.29 -12.43
C THR A 103 6.09 9.53 -12.98
N ASP A 104 6.19 10.04 -14.21
CA ASP A 104 7.42 10.61 -14.75
C ASP A 104 7.68 11.97 -14.08
N LEU A 105 8.64 12.00 -13.17
CA LEU A 105 8.99 13.18 -12.39
C LEU A 105 10.03 14.07 -13.09
N SER A 106 10.52 13.71 -14.28
CA SER A 106 11.62 14.42 -14.96
C SER A 106 11.31 15.88 -15.33
N HIS A 107 10.03 16.26 -15.36
CA HIS A 107 9.56 17.59 -15.71
C HIS A 107 9.41 18.56 -14.51
N LEU A 108 9.68 18.11 -13.27
CA LEU A 108 9.45 18.93 -12.07
C LEU A 108 10.61 19.90 -11.76
N PRO A 109 10.32 21.14 -11.29
CA PRO A 109 11.34 22.11 -10.91
C PRO A 109 12.29 21.59 -9.83
N ALA A 110 13.60 21.81 -10.02
CA ALA A 110 14.67 21.41 -9.09
C ALA A 110 14.42 21.86 -7.63
N ALA A 111 13.78 23.02 -7.44
CA ALA A 111 13.47 23.58 -6.11
C ALA A 111 12.50 22.72 -5.28
N TRP A 112 11.75 21.81 -5.91
CA TRP A 112 10.78 20.95 -5.25
C TRP A 112 11.41 19.63 -4.77
N TRP A 113 12.65 19.37 -5.16
CA TRP A 113 13.41 18.19 -4.78
C TRP A 113 14.14 18.42 -3.45
N ARG A 114 13.40 18.47 -2.34
CA ARG A 114 14.01 18.56 -1.00
C ARG A 114 14.39 17.19 -0.50
N GLY A 115 15.64 16.82 -0.78
CA GLY A 115 16.34 15.68 -0.18
C GLY A 115 15.76 14.34 -0.58
N ARG A 116 16.61 13.40 -1.01
CA ARG A 116 16.23 11.98 -0.94
C ARG A 116 16.06 11.60 0.53
N GLY A 117 14.93 11.96 1.15
CA GLY A 117 14.36 11.08 2.15
C GLY A 117 14.31 9.70 1.50
N LYS A 118 14.80 8.66 2.17
CA LYS A 118 14.65 7.31 1.63
C LYS A 118 13.17 7.16 1.25
N PRO A 119 12.84 6.80 0.00
CA PRO A 119 11.44 6.63 -0.37
C PRO A 119 10.81 5.74 0.68
N ALA A 120 9.73 6.23 1.31
CA ALA A 120 8.93 5.39 2.18
C ALA A 120 8.42 4.26 1.30
N TRP A 121 8.90 3.03 1.54
CA TRP A 121 8.41 1.87 0.83
C TRP A 121 6.96 1.65 1.22
N SER A 122 6.09 1.46 0.23
CA SER A 122 4.77 0.90 0.52
C SER A 122 4.91 -0.52 1.11
N HIS A 123 3.87 -1.08 1.69
CA HIS A 123 3.72 -2.48 2.03
C HIS A 123 3.92 -3.35 0.80
N GLN A 124 3.47 -2.94 -0.40
CA GLN A 124 3.79 -3.68 -1.63
C GLN A 124 5.28 -3.63 -1.97
N ASP A 125 5.90 -2.44 -1.91
CA ASP A 125 7.35 -2.31 -2.14
C ASP A 125 8.13 -3.09 -1.08
N THR A 126 7.68 -3.04 0.17
CA THR A 126 8.28 -3.75 1.29
C THR A 126 8.15 -5.25 1.09
N TRP A 127 6.98 -5.74 0.69
CA TRP A 127 6.71 -7.13 0.37
C TRP A 127 7.55 -7.61 -0.82
N ASP A 128 7.57 -6.86 -1.93
CA ASP A 128 8.39 -7.19 -3.10
C ASP A 128 9.88 -7.22 -2.79
N ASN A 129 10.37 -6.30 -1.96
CA ASN A 129 11.75 -6.33 -1.50
C ASN A 129 12.01 -7.49 -0.54
N PHE A 130 11.06 -7.79 0.36
CA PHE A 130 11.14 -8.91 1.28
C PHE A 130 11.22 -10.25 0.55
N LYS A 131 10.37 -10.46 -0.46
CA LYS A 131 10.39 -11.66 -1.32
C LYS A 131 11.73 -11.85 -2.02
N LYS A 132 12.27 -10.77 -2.60
CA LYS A 132 13.53 -10.82 -3.37
C LYS A 132 14.75 -10.99 -2.47
N ARG A 133 14.73 -10.40 -1.26
CA ARG A 133 15.91 -10.27 -0.39
C ARG A 133 15.53 -10.40 1.09
N PRO A 134 15.00 -11.54 1.55
CA PRO A 134 14.53 -11.69 2.94
C PRO A 134 15.65 -11.48 3.96
N GLY A 135 16.89 -11.88 3.62
CA GLY A 135 18.07 -11.66 4.47
C GLY A 135 18.39 -10.18 4.75
N MET A 136 17.91 -9.24 3.92
CA MET A 136 18.04 -7.80 4.21
C MET A 136 17.22 -7.37 5.43
N PHE A 137 16.13 -8.09 5.73
CA PHE A 137 15.18 -7.77 6.79
C PHE A 137 15.46 -8.58 8.05
N VAL A 138 15.80 -9.86 7.90
CA VAL A 138 15.92 -10.80 9.02
C VAL A 138 17.37 -11.19 9.36
N GLY A 139 18.34 -10.77 8.55
CA GLY A 139 19.74 -11.17 8.68
C GLY A 139 19.95 -12.63 8.30
N ARG A 140 19.63 -13.57 9.19
CA ARG A 140 19.66 -15.02 8.92
C ARG A 140 18.26 -15.49 8.54
N VAL A 141 18.13 -16.02 7.32
CA VAL A 141 16.85 -16.50 6.81
C VAL A 141 16.53 -17.88 7.39
N THR A 142 15.76 -17.89 8.48
CA THR A 142 15.09 -19.07 9.01
C THR A 142 13.59 -18.82 9.03
N PHE A 143 12.79 -19.87 9.05
CA PHE A 143 11.35 -19.79 9.12
C PHE A 143 10.89 -18.98 10.34
N GLY A 144 11.47 -19.26 11.51
CA GLY A 144 11.17 -18.50 12.73
C GLY A 144 11.52 -17.01 12.61
N ALA A 145 12.65 -16.65 11.98
CA ALA A 145 13.04 -15.25 11.78
C ALA A 145 12.11 -14.52 10.80
N VAL A 146 11.69 -15.21 9.74
CA VAL A 146 10.70 -14.71 8.77
C VAL A 146 9.33 -14.50 9.42
N VAL A 147 8.84 -15.48 10.17
CA VAL A 147 7.57 -15.38 10.91
C VAL A 147 7.62 -14.22 11.91
N GLY A 148 8.73 -14.08 12.66
CA GLY A 148 8.91 -12.99 13.61
C GLY A 148 8.89 -11.61 12.95
N PHE A 149 9.56 -11.45 11.81
CA PHE A 149 9.51 -10.22 11.03
C PHE A 149 8.10 -9.91 10.53
N LEU A 150 7.41 -10.88 9.93
CA LEU A 150 6.07 -10.68 9.37
C LEU A 150 5.04 -10.34 10.46
N THR A 151 5.09 -11.04 11.60
CA THR A 151 4.22 -10.74 12.74
C THR A 151 4.47 -9.34 13.29
N GLY A 152 5.75 -8.94 13.42
CA GLY A 152 6.12 -7.61 13.89
C GLY A 152 5.72 -6.51 12.91
N TYR A 153 5.91 -6.76 11.62
CA TYR A 153 5.54 -5.83 10.55
C TYR A 153 4.02 -5.61 10.47
N ASP A 154 3.27 -6.71 10.51
CA ASP A 154 1.81 -6.67 10.49
C ASP A 154 1.25 -5.95 11.73
N THR A 155 1.80 -6.25 12.91
CA THR A 155 1.42 -5.56 14.16
C THR A 155 1.73 -4.05 14.09
N ALA A 156 2.89 -3.67 13.53
CA ALA A 156 3.27 -2.27 13.37
C ALA A 156 2.44 -1.53 12.32
N SER A 157 1.77 -2.27 11.44
CA SER A 157 0.92 -1.75 10.35
C SER A 157 -0.56 -1.87 10.69
N ASP A 158 -0.93 -1.98 11.97
CA ASP A 158 -2.31 -2.18 12.44
C ASP A 158 -3.05 -3.33 11.74
N LYS A 159 -2.32 -4.42 11.50
CA LYS A 159 -2.77 -5.65 10.81
C LYS A 159 -3.10 -5.48 9.32
N ALA A 160 -2.69 -4.38 8.69
CA ALA A 160 -3.02 -4.10 7.30
C ALA A 160 -2.51 -5.12 6.27
N LEU A 161 -1.53 -5.98 6.63
CA LEU A 161 -0.91 -6.91 5.68
C LEU A 161 -1.52 -8.31 5.74
N LEU A 162 -1.74 -8.85 6.95
CA LEU A 162 -2.13 -10.24 7.17
C LEU A 162 -3.54 -10.39 7.75
N ASP A 163 -4.35 -9.32 7.77
CA ASP A 163 -5.75 -9.40 8.18
C ASP A 163 -6.50 -10.43 7.32
N GLY A 164 -7.18 -11.38 7.97
CA GLY A 164 -7.88 -12.48 7.31
C GLY A 164 -6.99 -13.62 6.77
N PHE A 165 -5.65 -13.52 6.83
CA PHE A 165 -4.75 -14.54 6.29
C PHE A 165 -4.88 -15.87 7.05
N GLY A 166 -4.97 -15.82 8.38
CA GLY A 166 -5.13 -17.02 9.21
C GLY A 166 -6.44 -17.75 8.92
N GLU A 167 -7.53 -17.02 8.79
CA GLU A 167 -8.85 -17.52 8.42
C GLU A 167 -8.84 -18.17 7.04
N TRP A 168 -8.15 -17.55 6.08
CA TRP A 168 -7.99 -18.08 4.73
C TRP A 168 -7.20 -19.40 4.73
N LEU A 169 -6.11 -19.50 5.48
CA LEU A 169 -5.36 -20.75 5.62
C LEU A 169 -6.20 -21.85 6.30
N ALA A 170 -6.93 -21.52 7.37
CA ALA A 170 -7.80 -22.45 8.07
C ALA A 170 -8.93 -22.95 7.16
N ALA A 171 -9.49 -22.08 6.32
CA ALA A 171 -10.50 -22.46 5.33
C ALA A 171 -9.94 -23.43 4.29
N ARG A 172 -8.70 -23.22 3.81
CA ARG A 172 -8.03 -24.16 2.89
C ARG A 172 -7.75 -25.53 3.51
N LEU A 173 -7.39 -25.55 4.79
CA LEU A 173 -7.17 -26.79 5.54
C LEU A 173 -8.47 -27.50 5.94
N GLY A 174 -9.58 -26.76 6.06
CA GLY A 174 -10.85 -27.25 6.59
C GLY A 174 -10.86 -27.43 8.12
N TYR A 175 -9.81 -26.99 8.82
CA TYR A 175 -9.68 -27.05 10.29
C TYR A 175 -8.64 -26.03 10.79
N GLY A 176 -8.54 -25.89 12.12
CA GLY A 176 -7.44 -25.14 12.76
C GLY A 176 -7.68 -23.65 12.90
N SER A 177 -8.94 -23.17 12.89
CA SER A 177 -9.26 -21.76 13.15
C SER A 177 -8.79 -21.25 14.53
N ASN A 178 -8.42 -22.15 15.43
CA ASN A 178 -7.82 -21.84 16.74
C ASN A 178 -6.28 -21.79 16.71
N LEU A 179 -5.65 -22.01 15.56
CA LEU A 179 -4.20 -21.99 15.39
C LEU A 179 -3.74 -20.64 14.84
N VAL A 180 -2.52 -20.28 15.21
CA VAL A 180 -1.78 -19.15 14.63
C VAL A 180 -1.43 -19.40 13.16
N TYR A 181 -1.35 -18.34 12.35
CA TYR A 181 -1.18 -18.45 10.90
C TYR A 181 0.05 -19.27 10.50
N TRP A 182 1.18 -19.15 11.22
CA TRP A 182 2.40 -19.88 10.87
C TRP A 182 2.27 -21.38 11.12
N ALA A 183 1.49 -21.81 12.12
CA ALA A 183 1.20 -23.23 12.34
C ALA A 183 0.25 -23.80 11.27
N LEU A 184 -0.67 -22.98 10.74
CA LEU A 184 -1.49 -23.34 9.59
C LEU A 184 -0.65 -23.42 8.31
N ALA A 185 0.25 -22.45 8.10
CA ALA A 185 1.16 -22.44 6.97
C ALA A 185 2.07 -23.67 6.96
N GLU A 186 2.67 -24.05 8.10
CA GLU A 186 3.49 -25.27 8.19
C GLU A 186 2.72 -26.52 7.76
N LYS A 187 1.44 -26.64 8.13
CA LYS A 187 0.60 -27.79 7.72
C LYS A 187 0.33 -27.83 6.22
N LEU A 188 0.23 -26.68 5.57
CA LEU A 188 0.07 -26.58 4.12
C LEU A 188 1.38 -26.80 3.37
N ILE A 189 2.50 -26.35 3.93
CA ILE A 189 3.83 -26.50 3.34
C ILE A 189 4.34 -27.94 3.47
N PHE A 190 4.05 -28.59 4.60
CA PHE A 190 4.45 -29.97 4.89
C PHE A 190 3.22 -30.88 5.04
N PRO A 191 2.53 -31.23 3.94
CA PRO A 191 1.32 -32.04 3.99
C PRO A 191 1.56 -33.44 4.54
N ASP A 192 2.76 -34.00 4.32
CA ASP A 192 3.16 -35.32 4.82
C ASP A 192 3.66 -35.31 6.28
N GLY A 193 3.66 -34.14 6.92
CA GLY A 193 4.08 -33.96 8.30
C GLY A 193 5.31 -33.06 8.45
N ARG A 194 5.31 -32.27 9.53
CA ARG A 194 6.40 -31.35 9.87
C ARG A 194 7.69 -32.14 10.15
N PRO A 195 8.83 -31.80 9.50
CA PRO A 195 10.11 -32.41 9.79
C PRO A 195 10.55 -32.20 11.24
N GLU A 196 11.29 -33.17 11.80
CA GLU A 196 11.87 -33.05 13.13
C GLU A 196 12.89 -31.92 13.20
N GLU A 197 12.91 -31.21 14.34
CA GLU A 197 13.91 -30.19 14.61
C GLU A 197 15.23 -30.82 15.11
N PRO A 198 16.39 -30.21 14.81
CA PRO A 198 16.57 -28.96 14.10
C PRO A 198 16.43 -29.12 12.58
N TRP A 199 15.82 -28.13 11.94
CA TRP A 199 15.66 -28.14 10.48
C TRP A 199 17.00 -27.94 9.76
N SER A 200 17.16 -28.68 8.65
CA SER A 200 18.29 -28.45 7.74
C SER A 200 18.12 -27.10 7.04
N PRO A 201 19.20 -26.50 6.50
CA PRO A 201 19.10 -25.28 5.70
C PRO A 201 18.14 -25.42 4.50
N GLU A 202 18.03 -26.61 3.93
CA GLU A 202 17.11 -26.91 2.82
C GLU A 202 15.66 -26.91 3.29
N THR A 203 15.38 -27.50 4.46
CA THR A 203 14.06 -27.46 5.09
C THR A 203 13.66 -26.03 5.46
N GLU A 204 14.57 -25.25 6.04
CA GLU A 204 14.35 -23.82 6.33
C GLU A 204 14.03 -23.03 5.07
N GLN A 205 14.80 -23.25 4.00
CA GLN A 205 14.56 -22.59 2.71
C GLN A 205 13.21 -22.99 2.11
N HIS A 206 12.85 -24.26 2.17
CA HIS A 206 11.56 -24.75 1.69
C HIS A 206 10.40 -24.16 2.50
N ALA A 207 10.51 -24.12 3.83
CA ALA A 207 9.51 -23.52 4.71
C ALA A 207 9.31 -22.01 4.44
N VAL A 208 10.42 -21.28 4.27
CA VAL A 208 10.36 -19.84 3.96
C VAL A 208 9.74 -19.60 2.58
N ALA A 209 10.16 -20.34 1.55
CA ALA A 209 9.61 -20.22 0.21
C ALA A 209 8.11 -20.56 0.17
N GLY A 210 7.71 -21.61 0.89
CA GLY A 210 6.31 -22.01 1.00
C GLY A 210 5.45 -20.96 1.70
N LEU A 211 5.94 -20.36 2.79
CA LEU A 211 5.22 -19.29 3.48
C LEU A 211 5.06 -18.04 2.60
N ILE A 212 6.11 -17.63 1.89
CA ILE A 212 6.05 -16.51 0.95
C ILE A 212 5.02 -16.81 -0.17
N GLY A 213 5.04 -18.02 -0.73
CA GLY A 213 4.08 -18.45 -1.74
C GLY A 213 2.64 -18.41 -1.27
N LEU A 214 2.37 -18.86 -0.03
CA LEU A 214 1.03 -18.81 0.55
C LEU A 214 0.52 -17.38 0.73
N ILE A 215 1.39 -16.43 1.08
CA ILE A 215 1.03 -15.02 1.20
C ILE A 215 0.76 -14.40 -0.19
N ASP A 216 1.57 -14.73 -1.19
CA ASP A 216 1.30 -14.31 -2.58
C ASP A 216 -0.05 -14.85 -3.09
N GLU A 217 -0.34 -16.14 -2.89
CA GLU A 217 -1.63 -16.74 -3.22
C GLU A 217 -2.81 -16.08 -2.49
N PHE A 218 -2.59 -15.66 -1.23
CA PHE A 218 -3.60 -14.92 -0.47
C PHE A 218 -3.86 -13.54 -1.07
N PHE A 219 -2.81 -12.80 -1.45
CA PHE A 219 -2.96 -11.50 -2.10
C PHE A 219 -3.64 -11.61 -3.46
N ASP A 220 -3.35 -12.65 -4.24
CA ASP A 220 -4.06 -12.94 -5.48
C ASP A 220 -5.53 -13.27 -5.21
N HIS A 221 -5.83 -14.05 -4.17
CA HIS A 221 -7.22 -14.34 -3.76
C HIS A 221 -8.00 -13.07 -3.38
N LEU A 222 -7.38 -12.15 -2.62
CA LEU A 222 -7.97 -10.85 -2.30
C LEU A 222 -8.18 -9.98 -3.56
N ALA A 223 -7.34 -10.15 -4.58
CA ALA A 223 -7.52 -9.45 -5.84
C ALA A 223 -8.71 -9.99 -6.65
N ASP A 224 -8.99 -11.29 -6.53
CA ASP A 224 -10.00 -12.04 -7.29
C ASP A 224 -11.39 -12.13 -6.60
N ASP A 225 -11.52 -11.88 -5.29
CA ASP A 225 -12.80 -11.99 -4.57
C ASP A 225 -13.88 -11.03 -5.17
N PRO A 226 -14.99 -11.56 -5.72
CA PRO A 226 -16.02 -10.77 -6.40
C PRO A 226 -16.87 -9.88 -5.49
N LYS A 227 -16.67 -9.86 -4.17
CA LYS A 227 -17.34 -8.88 -3.27
C LYS A 227 -17.08 -7.41 -3.62
N ASP A 228 -16.09 -7.14 -4.49
CA ASP A 228 -15.78 -5.82 -5.05
C ASP A 228 -16.28 -5.59 -6.50
N ARG A 229 -17.02 -6.53 -7.11
CA ARG A 229 -17.69 -6.24 -8.40
C ARG A 229 -18.99 -5.49 -8.13
N PRO A 230 -19.17 -4.23 -8.58
CA PRO A 230 -20.47 -3.59 -8.53
C PRO A 230 -21.45 -4.46 -9.33
N GLY A 231 -22.47 -4.95 -8.63
CA GLY A 231 -23.44 -5.90 -9.15
C GLY A 231 -24.11 -5.38 -10.42
N THR A 232 -24.12 -6.24 -11.43
CA THR A 232 -25.11 -6.23 -12.49
C THR A 232 -26.48 -6.58 -11.89
N ALA A 233 -27.33 -5.57 -11.74
CA ALA A 233 -28.78 -5.69 -11.70
C ALA A 233 -29.38 -4.43 -12.32
#